data_AF-A0A4Q9QU42-F1
#
_entry.id   AF-A0A4Q9QU42-F1
#
_cell.length_a   1.000
_cell.length_b   1.000
_cell.length_c   1.000
_cell.angle_alpha   90.00
_cell.angle_beta   90.00
_cell.angle_gamma   90.00
#
_symmetry.space_group_name_H-M   'P 1'
#
loop_
_entity.id
_entity.type
_entity.pdbx_description
1 polymer ?
#
loop_
_entity_poly.entity_id
_entity_poly.type
_entity_poly.pdbx_seq_one_letter_code
_entity_poly.pdbx_strand_id
1 'polypeptide(L)'
;MSKPEMHKIATAMAMGIGMHEQFLFKDLLPLVIGHAKRIGLPSEEVASASFLALATILQSRGFDRELLMRAIDAANIPMHGVQETIQ
;
A
#
# COMPACT_ATOMS: atom_id res chain seq x y z
N MET A 1 1.10 -28.07 4.66
CA MET A 1 2.06 -27.29 3.85
C MET A 1 3.48 -27.65 4.26
N SER A 2 4.34 -27.94 3.29
CA SER A 2 5.72 -28.37 3.55
C SER A 2 6.63 -27.16 3.77
N LYS A 3 7.61 -27.29 4.68
CA LYS A 3 8.64 -26.27 5.02
C LYS A 3 9.26 -25.53 3.80
N PRO A 4 9.57 -26.17 2.65
CA PRO A 4 10.08 -25.48 1.46
C PRO A 4 9.06 -24.58 0.73
N GLU A 5 7.75 -24.82 0.84
CA GLU A 5 6.74 -23.93 0.23
C GLU A 5 6.61 -22.63 1.02
N MET A 6 6.65 -22.71 2.36
CA MET A 6 6.62 -21.51 3.21
C MET A 6 7.85 -20.62 3.00
N HIS A 7 9.03 -21.21 2.77
CA HIS A 7 10.24 -20.44 2.47
C HIS A 7 10.13 -19.73 1.10
N LYS A 8 9.62 -20.40 0.06
CA LYS A 8 9.40 -19.77 -1.26
C LYS A 8 8.40 -18.63 -1.22
N ILE A 9 7.29 -18.79 -0.49
CA ILE A 9 6.30 -17.72 -0.32
C ILE A 9 6.92 -16.53 0.42
N ALA A 10 7.64 -16.78 1.53
CA ALA A 10 8.34 -15.73 2.27
C ALA A 10 9.39 -15.01 1.41
N THR A 11 10.15 -15.73 0.58
CA THR A 11 11.13 -15.15 -0.34
C THR A 11 10.47 -14.35 -1.47
N ALA A 12 9.35 -14.81 -2.03
CA ALA A 12 8.59 -14.07 -3.05
C ALA A 12 7.95 -12.79 -2.47
N MET A 13 7.43 -12.85 -1.24
CA MET A 13 6.94 -11.67 -0.54
C MET A 13 8.07 -10.69 -0.22
N ALA A 14 9.25 -11.18 0.18
CA ALA A 14 10.42 -10.34 0.48
C ALA A 14 11.05 -9.69 -0.78
N MET A 15 11.13 -10.40 -1.91
CA MET A 15 11.49 -9.81 -3.21
C MET A 15 10.47 -8.76 -3.67
N GLY A 16 9.21 -8.92 -3.29
CA GLY A 16 8.13 -7.98 -3.57
C GLY A 16 8.24 -6.65 -2.82
N ILE A 17 8.81 -6.61 -1.61
CA ILE A 17 8.80 -5.40 -0.75
C ILE A 17 9.42 -4.18 -1.45
N GLY A 18 10.59 -4.33 -2.09
CA GLY A 18 11.22 -3.23 -2.84
C GLY A 18 10.43 -2.81 -4.08
N MET A 19 9.74 -3.76 -4.74
CA MET A 19 8.88 -3.47 -5.88
C MET A 19 7.57 -2.79 -5.48
N HIS A 20 7.00 -3.16 -4.32
CA HIS A 20 5.79 -2.56 -3.78
C HIS A 20 6.03 -1.10 -3.38
N GLU A 21 7.15 -0.80 -2.73
CA GLU A 21 7.54 0.56 -2.38
C GLU A 21 7.80 1.41 -3.63
N GLN A 22 8.56 0.88 -4.60
CA GLN A 22 8.83 1.59 -5.86
C GLN A 22 7.53 1.88 -6.61
N PHE A 23 6.66 0.89 -6.78
CA PHE A 23 5.37 1.08 -7.43
C PHE A 23 4.51 2.11 -6.71
N LEU A 24 4.45 2.06 -5.37
CA LEU A 24 3.67 3.00 -4.57
C LEU A 24 4.14 4.45 -4.77
N PHE A 25 5.44 4.70 -4.59
CA PHE A 25 5.98 6.07 -4.58
C PHE A 25 6.31 6.62 -5.97
N LYS A 26 6.70 5.77 -6.94
CA LYS A 26 7.10 6.23 -8.28
C LYS A 26 5.95 6.21 -9.28
N ASP A 27 4.98 5.31 -9.12
CA ASP A 27 3.91 5.15 -10.10
C ASP A 27 2.55 5.57 -9.52
N LEU A 28 2.10 4.91 -8.45
CA LEU A 28 0.73 5.04 -7.97
C LEU A 28 0.42 6.42 -7.37
N LEU A 29 1.27 6.93 -6.48
CA LEU A 29 1.09 8.25 -5.86
C LEU A 29 1.05 9.38 -6.91
N PRO A 30 2.02 9.49 -7.84
CA PRO A 30 1.96 10.49 -8.90
C PRO A 30 0.71 10.39 -9.79
N LEU A 31 0.23 9.17 -10.08
CA LEU A 31 -0.99 8.96 -10.86
C LEU A 31 -2.24 9.50 -10.12
N VAL A 32 -2.36 9.21 -8.83
CA VAL A 32 -3.48 9.69 -7.99
C VAL A 32 -3.46 11.22 -7.90
N ILE A 33 -2.30 11.81 -7.58
CA ILE A 33 -2.14 13.27 -7.46
C ILE A 33 -2.37 13.96 -8.81
N GLY A 34 -1.81 13.41 -9.88
CA GLY A 34 -1.99 13.93 -11.24
C GLY A 34 -3.46 13.88 -11.68
N HIS A 35 -4.17 12.82 -11.33
CA HIS A 35 -5.61 12.71 -11.56
C HIS A 35 -6.39 13.77 -10.78
N ALA A 36 -6.13 13.90 -9.48
CA ALA A 36 -6.77 14.89 -8.62
C ALA A 36 -6.62 16.31 -9.15
N LYS A 37 -5.39 16.68 -9.54
CA LYS A 37 -5.10 17.98 -10.18
C LYS A 37 -5.89 18.17 -11.47
N ARG A 38 -5.99 17.13 -12.31
CA ARG A 38 -6.70 17.20 -13.60
C ARG A 38 -8.20 17.43 -13.45
N ILE A 39 -8.81 16.84 -12.43
CA ILE A 39 -10.26 16.95 -12.19
C ILE A 39 -10.64 18.06 -11.20
N GLY A 40 -9.65 18.74 -10.61
CA GLY A 40 -9.87 19.85 -9.69
C GLY A 40 -10.36 19.43 -8.30
N LEU A 41 -10.05 18.22 -7.85
CA LEU A 41 -10.41 17.72 -6.52
C LEU A 41 -9.20 17.67 -5.57
N PRO A 42 -9.41 17.75 -4.24
CA PRO A 42 -8.37 17.49 -3.24
C PRO A 42 -7.73 16.11 -3.45
N SER A 43 -6.42 16.02 -3.25
CA SER A 43 -5.68 14.76 -3.47
C SER A 43 -6.10 13.69 -2.46
N GLU A 44 -6.49 14.10 -1.26
CA GLU A 44 -6.98 13.27 -0.17
C GLU A 44 -8.32 12.60 -0.52
N GLU A 45 -9.22 13.31 -1.21
CA GLU A 45 -10.50 12.75 -1.65
C GLU A 45 -10.29 11.69 -2.73
N VAL A 46 -9.44 11.96 -3.71
CA VAL A 46 -9.13 11.01 -4.78
C VAL A 46 -8.33 9.81 -4.26
N ALA A 47 -7.42 10.02 -3.32
CA ALA A 47 -6.72 8.94 -2.63
C ALA A 47 -7.69 8.04 -1.86
N SER A 48 -8.64 8.64 -1.13
CA SER A 48 -9.66 7.89 -0.39
C SER A 48 -10.57 7.09 -1.32
N ALA A 49 -11.04 7.70 -2.41
CA ALA A 49 -11.85 6.99 -3.43
C ALA A 49 -11.08 5.84 -4.07
N SER A 50 -9.78 6.05 -4.37
CA SER A 50 -8.90 5.01 -4.91
C SER A 50 -8.73 3.86 -3.93
N PHE A 51 -8.53 4.17 -2.63
CA PHE A 51 -8.43 3.17 -1.58
C PHE A 51 -9.72 2.33 -1.45
N LEU A 52 -10.90 2.98 -1.48
CA LEU A 52 -12.19 2.27 -1.45
C LEU A 52 -12.37 1.36 -2.67
N ALA A 53 -11.97 1.81 -3.86
CA ALA A 53 -12.02 0.99 -5.08
C ALA A 53 -11.11 -0.23 -4.98
N LEU A 54 -9.87 -0.07 -4.48
CA LEU A 54 -8.94 -1.17 -4.26
C LEU A 54 -9.47 -2.16 -3.22
N ALA A 55 -10.01 -1.66 -2.10
CA ALA A 55 -10.65 -2.50 -1.09
C ALA A 55 -11.81 -3.32 -1.68
N THR A 56 -12.65 -2.70 -2.51
CA THR A 56 -13.75 -3.39 -3.20
C THR A 56 -13.25 -4.52 -4.12
N ILE A 57 -12.18 -4.26 -4.88
CA ILE A 57 -11.55 -5.28 -5.73
C ILE A 57 -11.03 -6.44 -4.87
N LEU A 58 -10.34 -6.16 -3.78
CA LEU A 58 -9.79 -7.20 -2.90
C LEU A 58 -10.90 -8.01 -2.21
N GLN A 59 -11.95 -7.35 -1.74
CA GLN A 59 -13.12 -8.01 -1.16
C GLN A 59 -13.80 -8.94 -2.16
N SER A 60 -13.93 -8.51 -3.43
CA SER A 60 -14.47 -9.37 -4.49
C SER A 60 -13.63 -10.63 -4.76
N ARG A 61 -12.36 -10.64 -4.34
CA ARG A 61 -11.43 -11.78 -4.43
C ARG A 61 -11.40 -12.62 -3.14
N GLY A 62 -12.29 -12.37 -2.19
CA GLY A 62 -12.42 -13.12 -0.94
C GLY A 62 -11.57 -12.60 0.22
N PHE A 63 -11.00 -11.39 0.11
CA PHE A 63 -10.31 -10.77 1.23
C PHE A 63 -11.36 -10.22 2.21
N ASP A 64 -11.41 -10.81 3.40
CA ASP A 64 -12.30 -10.32 4.44
C ASP A 64 -11.77 -9.05 5.11
N ARG A 65 -12.62 -8.44 5.94
CA ARG A 65 -12.28 -7.22 6.68
C ARG A 65 -11.04 -7.40 7.53
N GLU A 66 -10.89 -8.52 8.21
CA GLU A 66 -9.79 -8.74 9.15
C GLU A 66 -8.45 -8.76 8.42
N LEU A 67 -8.39 -9.48 7.30
CA LEU A 67 -7.20 -9.54 6.45
C LEU A 67 -6.83 -8.17 5.87
N LEU A 68 -7.82 -7.38 5.46
CA LEU A 68 -7.59 -6.02 4.96
C LEU A 68 -7.06 -5.08 6.05
N MET A 69 -7.60 -5.15 7.26
CA MET A 69 -7.10 -4.34 8.38
C MET A 69 -5.65 -4.72 8.72
N ARG A 70 -5.33 -6.02 8.78
CA ARG A 70 -3.95 -6.48 8.99
C ARG A 70 -2.99 -6.00 7.90
N ALA A 71 -3.44 -5.91 6.65
CA ALA A 71 -2.64 -5.39 5.56
C ALA A 71 -2.35 -3.89 5.72
N ILE A 72 -3.33 -3.11 6.19
CA ILE A 72 -3.15 -1.68 6.51
C ILE A 72 -2.14 -1.52 7.66
N ASP A 73 -2.30 -2.32 8.72
CA ASP A 73 -1.38 -2.29 9.87
C ASP A 73 0.05 -2.64 9.45
N ALA A 74 0.22 -3.60 8.55
CA ALA A 74 1.52 -3.99 7.99
C ALA A 74 2.09 -2.95 7.02
N ALA A 75 1.23 -2.19 6.33
CA ALA A 75 1.63 -1.10 5.45
C ALA A 75 2.10 0.16 6.20
N ASN A 76 1.96 0.17 7.53
CA ASN A 76 2.51 1.21 8.39
C ASN A 76 4.05 1.14 8.36
N ILE A 77 4.64 1.70 7.30
CA ILE A 77 6.07 1.96 7.23
C ILE A 77 6.37 2.88 8.41
N PRO A 78 7.24 2.49 9.38
CA PRO A 78 7.65 3.40 10.42
C PRO A 78 8.31 4.59 9.73
N MET A 79 7.57 5.70 9.68
CA MET A 79 8.06 6.97 9.18
C MET A 79 9.30 7.25 10.01
N HIS A 80 10.49 7.11 9.41
CA HIS A 80 11.75 7.33 10.10
C HIS A 80 11.63 8.66 10.82
N GLY A 81 11.83 8.59 12.14
CA GLY A 81 11.46 9.65 13.06
C GLY A 81 11.90 11.00 12.51
N VAL A 82 10.97 11.95 12.53
CA VAL A 82 11.35 13.33 12.84
C VAL A 82 12.03 13.24 14.21
N GLN A 83 13.33 12.94 14.21
CA GLN A 83 14.17 13.27 15.35
C GLN A 83 14.24 14.79 15.33
N GLU A 84 13.46 15.38 16.22
CA GLU A 84 13.72 16.70 16.74
C GLU A 84 15.16 16.72 17.30
N THR A 85 16.12 17.12 16.48
CA THR A 85 17.37 17.72 16.94
C THR A 85 17.64 18.93 16.08
N ILE A 86 16.97 20.02 16.44
CA ILE A 86 17.56 21.35 16.33
C ILE A 86 18.69 21.35 17.36
N GLN A 87 19.93 21.34 16.88
CA GLN A 87 21.07 21.86 17.63
C GLN A 87 21.60 23.07 16.88
#